data_AF-A0A4R3JJ00-F1
#
_entry.id   AF-A0A4R3JJ00-F1
#
_cell.length_a   1.000
_cell.length_b   1.000
_cell.length_c   1.000
_cell.angle_alpha   90.00
_cell.angle_beta   90.00
_cell.angle_gamma   90.00
#
_symmetry.space_group_name_H-M   'P 1'
#
loop_
_entity.id
_entity.type
_entity.pdbx_description
1 polymer ?
#
loop_
_entity_poly.entity_id
_entity_poly.type
_entity_poly.pdbx_seq_one_letter_code
_entity_poly.pdbx_strand_id
1 'polypeptide(L)'
;MEQMTITAKVQIVATDTDKVLLDETMSVYRDACNYVSDYVFQTHDLKQFSLNKALYSTLREKFGLKSQMAQSVLKTVIARYRTIL
;
A
#
# COMPACT_ATOMS: atom_id res chain seq x y z
N MET A 1 34.06 17.13 24.73
CA MET A 1 32.67 17.63 24.82
C MET A 1 31.79 16.61 24.12
N GLU A 2 30.85 15.99 24.84
CA GLU A 2 29.88 15.08 24.20
C GLU A 2 28.93 15.86 23.29
N GLN A 3 28.65 15.31 22.12
CA GLN A 3 27.85 15.95 21.08
C GLN A 3 26.36 15.78 21.42
N MET A 4 25.70 16.85 21.88
CA MET A 4 24.29 16.82 22.26
C MET A 4 23.40 16.84 21.01
N THR A 5 22.59 15.81 20.82
CA THR A 5 21.61 15.75 19.71
C THR A 5 20.27 16.33 20.17
N ILE A 6 19.81 17.41 19.53
CA ILE A 6 18.51 18.03 19.79
C ILE A 6 17.49 17.48 18.78
N THR A 7 16.37 16.94 19.26
CA THR A 7 15.28 16.41 18.41
C THR A 7 14.01 17.22 18.60
N ALA A 8 13.40 17.67 17.51
CA ALA A 8 12.07 18.27 17.51
C ALA A 8 11.03 17.28 16.97
N LYS A 9 9.85 17.22 17.60
CA LYS A 9 8.70 16.45 17.11
C LYS A 9 7.65 17.42 16.60
N VAL A 10 7.25 17.26 15.34
CA VAL A 10 6.16 18.02 14.73
C VAL A 10 5.03 17.06 14.42
N GLN A 11 3.82 17.40 14.86
CA GLN A 11 2.61 16.68 14.53
C GLN A 11 1.84 17.45 13.47
N ILE A 12 1.50 16.78 12.38
CA ILE A 12 0.60 17.32 11.36
C ILE A 12 -0.82 16.90 11.75
N VAL A 13 -1.69 17.89 11.98
CA VAL A 13 -3.11 17.66 12.26
C VAL A 13 -3.88 17.95 10.98
N ALA A 14 -4.51 16.92 10.42
CA ALA A 14 -5.36 17.05 9.24
C ALA A 14 -6.65 17.81 9.59
N THR A 15 -7.15 18.60 8.64
CA THR A 15 -8.49 19.19 8.73
C THR A 15 -9.56 18.10 8.63
N ASP A 16 -10.79 18.37 9.04
CA ASP A 16 -11.86 17.37 8.96
C ASP A 16 -12.15 16.94 7.52
N THR A 17 -12.04 17.86 6.55
CA THR A 17 -12.13 17.55 5.12
C THR A 17 -11.00 16.62 4.67
N ASP A 18 -9.76 16.90 5.08
CA ASP A 18 -8.61 16.07 4.69
C ASP A 18 -8.70 14.68 5.32
N LYS A 19 -9.23 14.54 6.53
CA LYS A 19 -9.46 13.23 7.17
C LYS A 19 -10.39 12.37 6.33
N VAL A 20 -11.49 12.92 5.83
CA VAL A 20 -12.42 12.19 4.95
C VAL A 20 -11.70 11.70 3.69
N LEU A 21 -10.91 12.57 3.04
CA LEU A 21 -10.14 12.19 1.85
C LEU A 21 -9.08 11.11 2.14
N LEU A 22 -8.46 11.15 3.33
CA LEU A 22 -7.52 10.12 3.78
C LEU A 22 -8.24 8.79 4.02
N ASP A 23 -9.40 8.81 4.67
CA ASP A 23 -10.20 7.61 4.94
C ASP A 23 -10.69 6.95 3.63
N GLU A 24 -11.14 7.75 2.67
CA GLU A 24 -11.48 7.27 1.32
C GLU A 24 -10.27 6.63 0.63
N THR A 25 -9.11 7.30 0.69
CA THR A 25 -7.85 6.77 0.14
C THR A 25 -7.47 5.43 0.78
N MET A 26 -7.64 5.31 2.10
CA MET A 26 -7.36 4.08 2.83
C MET A 26 -8.36 2.96 2.52
N SER A 27 -9.63 3.30 2.26
CA SER A 27 -10.62 2.32 1.79
C SER A 27 -10.24 1.77 0.42
N VAL A 28 -9.90 2.64 -0.54
CA VAL A 28 -9.47 2.22 -1.89
C VAL A 28 -8.21 1.37 -1.81
N TYR A 29 -7.25 1.74 -0.97
CA TYR A 29 -6.04 0.95 -0.74
C TYR A 29 -6.34 -0.45 -0.19
N ARG A 30 -7.25 -0.55 0.79
CA ARG A 30 -7.69 -1.84 1.36
C ARG A 30 -8.35 -2.71 0.28
N ASP A 31 -9.26 -2.14 -0.51
CA ASP A 31 -9.99 -2.88 -1.53
C ASP A 31 -9.04 -3.40 -2.63
N ALA A 32 -8.03 -2.61 -2.99
CA ALA A 32 -6.95 -3.04 -3.87
C ALA A 32 -6.09 -4.16 -3.27
N CYS A 33 -5.79 -4.11 -1.96
CA CYS A 33 -5.09 -5.19 -1.27
C CYS A 33 -5.89 -6.49 -1.28
N ASN A 34 -7.19 -6.42 -1.06
CA ASN A 34 -8.08 -7.59 -1.11
C ASN A 34 -8.08 -8.21 -2.52
N TYR A 35 -8.18 -7.38 -3.56
CA TYR A 35 -8.12 -7.85 -4.94
C TYR A 35 -6.81 -8.57 -5.28
N VAL A 36 -5.67 -8.00 -4.89
CA VAL A 36 -4.35 -8.65 -5.10
C VAL A 36 -4.22 -9.91 -4.23
N SER A 37 -4.76 -9.88 -3.00
CA SER A 37 -4.80 -11.04 -2.10
C SER A 37 -5.55 -12.21 -2.73
N ASP A 38 -6.72 -11.98 -3.34
CA ASP A 38 -7.48 -13.03 -4.02
C ASP A 38 -6.68 -13.66 -5.17
N TYR A 39 -5.99 -12.84 -5.96
CA TYR A 39 -5.10 -13.32 -7.03
C TYR A 39 -3.95 -14.16 -6.48
N VAL A 40 -3.28 -13.69 -5.42
CA VAL A 40 -2.17 -14.41 -4.79
C VAL A 40 -2.64 -15.71 -4.15
N PHE A 41 -3.80 -15.72 -3.50
CA PHE A 41 -4.39 -16.94 -2.92
C PHE A 41 -4.62 -18.04 -3.97
N GLN A 42 -5.09 -17.65 -5.16
CA GLN A 42 -5.35 -18.61 -6.25
C GLN A 42 -4.05 -19.08 -6.91
N THR A 43 -3.09 -18.18 -7.13
CA THR A 43 -1.90 -18.45 -7.95
C THR A 43 -0.66 -18.84 -7.15
N HIS A 44 -0.63 -18.52 -5.86
CA HIS A 44 0.54 -18.59 -4.97
C HIS A 44 1.75 -17.79 -5.49
N ASP A 45 1.53 -16.85 -6.43
CA ASP A 45 2.59 -16.03 -7.00
C ASP A 45 2.96 -14.90 -6.04
N LEU A 46 4.19 -14.95 -5.52
CA LEU A 46 4.75 -13.92 -4.63
C LEU A 46 5.87 -13.11 -5.30
N LYS A 47 6.11 -13.30 -6.60
CA LYS A 47 7.16 -12.60 -7.33
C LYS A 47 6.66 -11.21 -7.72
N GLN A 48 7.24 -10.17 -7.13
CA GLN A 48 6.83 -8.79 -7.37
C GLN A 48 6.82 -8.39 -8.85
N PHE A 49 7.79 -8.87 -9.66
CA PHE A 49 7.82 -8.62 -11.10
C PHE A 49 6.60 -9.20 -11.83
N SER A 50 6.22 -10.44 -11.51
CA SER A 50 5.10 -11.15 -12.12
C SER A 50 3.77 -10.48 -11.75
N LEU A 51 3.57 -10.22 -10.45
CA LEU A 51 2.38 -9.49 -9.97
C LEU A 51 2.27 -8.08 -10.55
N ASN A 52 3.39 -7.36 -10.71
CA ASN A 52 3.38 -6.07 -11.39
C ASN A 52 2.88 -6.19 -12.82
N LYS A 53 3.41 -7.14 -13.60
CA LYS A 53 3.01 -7.35 -14.98
C LYS A 53 1.52 -7.71 -15.10
N ALA A 54 1.00 -8.50 -14.16
CA ALA A 54 -0.39 -8.95 -14.18
C ALA A 54 -1.38 -7.90 -13.66
N LEU A 55 -1.02 -7.14 -12.61
CA LEU A 55 -2.00 -6.40 -11.80
C LEU A 55 -1.78 -4.88 -11.80
N TYR A 56 -0.61 -4.38 -12.20
CA TYR A 56 -0.30 -2.95 -12.07
C TYR A 56 -1.27 -2.05 -12.83
N SER A 57 -1.59 -2.35 -14.09
CA SER A 57 -2.56 -1.55 -14.86
C SER A 57 -3.94 -1.56 -14.22
N THR A 58 -4.39 -2.71 -13.70
CA THR A 58 -5.66 -2.81 -12.96
C THR A 58 -5.65 -1.92 -11.72
N LEU A 59 -4.57 -1.93 -10.94
CA LEU A 59 -4.42 -1.06 -9.76
C LEU A 59 -4.45 0.42 -10.12
N ARG A 60 -3.87 0.79 -11.27
CA ARG A 60 -3.83 2.17 -11.77
C ARG A 60 -5.17 2.66 -12.30
N GLU A 61 -5.85 1.82 -13.07
CA GLU A 61 -7.02 2.22 -13.86
C GLU A 61 -8.33 1.95 -13.13
N LYS A 62 -8.49 0.76 -12.53
CA LYS A 62 -9.72 0.37 -11.84
C LYS A 62 -9.83 0.97 -10.44
N PHE A 63 -8.72 0.95 -9.69
CA PHE A 63 -8.68 1.48 -8.33
C PHE A 63 -8.20 2.95 -8.28
N GLY A 64 -7.77 3.52 -9.41
CA GLY A 64 -7.28 4.91 -9.46
C GLY A 64 -6.01 5.16 -8.66
N LEU A 65 -5.28 4.11 -8.23
CA LEU A 65 -4.12 4.29 -7.36
C LEU A 65 -2.97 4.98 -8.09
N LYS A 66 -2.28 5.87 -7.38
CA LYS A 66 -1.01 6.44 -7.86
C LYS A 66 0.11 5.40 -7.79
N SER A 67 1.23 5.66 -8.49
CA SER A 67 2.24 4.63 -8.78
C SER A 67 2.81 4.04 -7.50
N GLN A 68 3.09 4.91 -6.52
CA GLN A 68 3.62 4.49 -5.24
C GLN A 68 2.63 3.64 -4.44
N MET A 69 1.34 4.01 -4.44
CA MET A 69 0.30 3.24 -3.76
C MET A 69 0.09 1.88 -4.40
N ALA A 70 0.03 1.81 -5.74
CA ALA A 70 -0.04 0.55 -6.46
C ALA A 70 1.13 -0.38 -6.13
N GLN A 71 2.36 0.15 -6.06
CA GLN A 71 3.52 -0.63 -5.61
C GLN A 71 3.41 -1.04 -4.13
N SER A 72 2.90 -0.18 -3.27
CA SER A 72 2.71 -0.47 -1.84
C SER A 72 1.72 -1.60 -1.60
N VAL A 73 0.63 -1.66 -2.39
CA VAL A 73 -0.35 -2.76 -2.35
C VAL A 73 0.37 -4.10 -2.59
N LEU A 74 1.12 -4.19 -3.70
CA LEU A 74 1.83 -5.42 -4.06
C LEU A 74 2.83 -5.83 -2.97
N LYS A 75 3.64 -4.88 -2.47
CA LYS A 75 4.61 -5.14 -1.40
C LYS A 75 3.93 -5.63 -0.12
N THR A 76 2.82 -5.01 0.26
CA THR A 76 2.06 -5.35 1.46
C THR A 76 1.51 -6.77 1.37
N VAL A 77 0.82 -7.11 0.27
CA VAL A 77 0.25 -8.44 0.10
C VAL A 77 1.33 -9.51 0.07
N ILE A 78 2.42 -9.30 -0.69
CA ILE A 78 3.56 -10.24 -0.72
C ILE A 78 4.11 -10.47 0.69
N ALA A 79 4.32 -9.42 1.48
CA ALA A 79 4.86 -9.54 2.83
C ALA A 79 3.94 -10.33 3.77
N ARG A 80 2.62 -10.20 3.63
CA ARG A 80 1.64 -10.95 4.44
C ARG A 80 1.56 -12.42 4.04
N TYR A 81 1.63 -12.72 2.75
CA TYR A 81 1.56 -14.11 2.29
C TYR A 81 2.85 -14.90 2.51
N ARG A 82 4.02 -14.24 2.48
CA ARG A 82 5.31 -14.87 2.78
C ARG A 82 5.41 -15.54 4.15
N THR A 83 4.53 -15.18 5.09
CA THR A 83 4.53 -15.77 6.43
C THR A 83 3.63 -17.00 6.55
N ILE A 84 2.81 -17.29 5.53
CA ILE A 84 1.79 -18.35 5.57
C ILE A 84 1.84 -19.33 4.39
N LEU A 85 2.50 -18.97 3.29
CA LEU A 85 2.81 -19.83 2.14
C LEU A 85 4.29 -20.23 2.16
#